data_AF-A0A9D2H6M9-F1
#
_entry.id   AF-A0A9D2H6M9-F1
#
_cell.length_a   1.000
_cell.length_b   1.000
_cell.length_c   1.000
_cell.angle_alpha   90.00
_cell.angle_beta   90.00
_cell.angle_gamma   90.00
#
_symmetry.space_group_name_H-M   'P 1'
#
loop_
_entity.id
_entity.type
_entity.pdbx_description
1 polymer ?
#
loop_
_entity_poly.entity_id
_entity_poly.type
_entity_poly.pdbx_seq_one_letter_code
_entity_poly.pdbx_strand_id
1 'polypeptide(L)'
;MKKSSFAAMVLGTVSMVLFALGMCMALIPEWGTFKPGIVFGCVGLALGLITLIVWRKMEHKAPIRISGKLVLTVVIGVVGALALGVGMCFSMVWGKMVMGIAIGLVGIVILLCLIPVTKGIKD
;
A
#
# COMPACT_ATOMS: atom_id res chain seq x y z
N MET A 1 -8.48 -12.02 -18.50
CA MET A 1 -7.30 -11.63 -17.71
C MET A 1 -6.06 -12.27 -18.32
N LYS A 2 -4.99 -11.53 -18.60
CA LYS A 2 -3.71 -12.16 -19.01
C LYS A 2 -3.14 -12.94 -17.83
N LYS A 3 -2.60 -14.14 -18.06
CA LYS A 3 -1.96 -14.97 -17.01
C LYS A 3 -0.89 -14.18 -16.24
N SER A 4 -0.15 -13.31 -16.92
CA SER A 4 0.85 -12.41 -16.32
C SER A 4 0.26 -11.46 -15.28
N SER A 5 -0.91 -10.89 -15.53
CA SER A 5 -1.56 -9.92 -14.64
C SER A 5 -2.17 -10.59 -13.41
N PHE A 6 -2.64 -11.83 -13.55
CA PHE A 6 -3.11 -12.63 -12.41
C PHE A 6 -1.94 -13.01 -11.49
N ALA A 7 -0.83 -13.51 -12.05
CA ALA A 7 0.37 -13.83 -11.28
C ALA A 7 0.92 -12.59 -10.54
N ALA A 8 0.95 -11.43 -11.19
CA ALA A 8 1.39 -10.19 -10.56
C ALA A 8 0.48 -9.73 -9.43
N MET A 9 -0.84 -9.90 -9.56
CA MET A 9 -1.79 -9.58 -8.50
C MET A 9 -1.59 -10.50 -7.29
N VAL A 10 -1.46 -11.81 -7.50
CA VAL A 10 -1.27 -12.79 -6.41
C VAL A 10 0.09 -12.56 -5.72
N LEU A 11 1.18 -12.51 -6.48
CA LEU A 11 2.53 -12.27 -5.93
C LEU A 11 2.64 -10.88 -5.28
N GLY A 12 1.96 -9.87 -5.84
CA GLY A 12 1.85 -8.54 -5.27
C GLY A 12 1.13 -8.53 -3.92
N THR A 13 0.01 -9.24 -3.80
CA THR A 13 -0.72 -9.36 -2.53
C THR A 13 0.11 -10.11 -1.48
N VAL A 14 0.76 -11.21 -1.85
CA VAL A 14 1.60 -11.99 -0.93
C VAL A 14 2.79 -11.14 -0.43
N SER A 15 3.46 -10.40 -1.32
CA SER A 15 4.56 -9.51 -0.93
C SER A 15 4.09 -8.36 -0.03
N MET A 16 2.93 -7.76 -0.28
CA MET A 16 2.36 -6.72 0.58
C MET A 16 2.02 -7.26 1.97
N VAL A 17 1.44 -8.46 2.06
CA VAL A 17 1.11 -9.08 3.35
C VAL A 17 2.38 -9.39 4.14
N LEU A 18 3.41 -9.95 3.50
CA LEU A 18 4.72 -10.20 4.14
C LEU A 18 5.37 -8.90 4.62
N PHE A 19 5.31 -7.84 3.82
CA PHE A 19 5.82 -6.52 4.19
C PHE A 19 5.06 -5.94 5.39
N ALA A 20 3.73 -5.98 5.37
CA ALA A 20 2.89 -5.48 6.45
C ALA A 20 3.17 -6.22 7.78
N LEU A 21 3.26 -7.56 7.73
CA LEU A 21 3.61 -8.38 8.90
C LEU A 21 5.02 -8.05 9.41
N GLY A 22 5.99 -7.88 8.52
CA GLY A 22 7.35 -7.48 8.88
C GLY A 22 7.39 -6.13 9.60
N MET A 23 6.64 -5.14 9.10
CA MET A 23 6.51 -3.83 9.75
C MET A 23 5.84 -3.94 11.13
N CYS A 24 4.77 -4.73 11.27
CA CYS A 24 4.13 -4.95 12.58
C CYS A 24 5.10 -5.60 13.58
N MET A 25 5.84 -6.64 13.18
CA MET A 25 6.83 -7.30 14.05
C MET A 25 8.00 -6.39 14.43
N ALA A 26 8.36 -5.43 13.56
CA ALA A 26 9.41 -4.44 13.85
C ALA A 26 8.92 -3.30 14.75
N LEU A 27 7.64 -2.92 14.69
CA LEU A 27 7.11 -1.79 15.46
C LEU A 27 6.61 -2.17 16.85
N ILE A 28 6.32 -3.45 17.11
CA ILE A 28 5.80 -3.94 18.40
C ILE A 28 6.98 -4.45 19.25
N PRO A 29 7.51 -3.63 20.19
CA PRO A 29 8.68 -4.02 20.98
C PRO A 29 8.38 -5.16 21.96
N GLU A 30 7.12 -5.40 22.35
CA GLU A 30 6.76 -6.45 23.30
C GLU A 30 7.03 -7.87 22.77
N TRP A 31 7.16 -8.05 21.45
CA TRP A 31 7.42 -9.37 20.86
C TRP A 31 8.91 -9.74 20.86
N GLY A 32 9.82 -8.80 21.07
CA GLY A 32 11.27 -9.05 21.00
C GLY A 32 11.77 -9.50 19.61
N THR A 33 10.92 -9.40 18.58
CA THR A 33 11.15 -9.91 17.22
C THR A 33 11.56 -8.81 16.24
N PHE A 34 12.19 -7.74 16.72
CA PHE A 34 12.63 -6.61 15.89
C PHE A 34 13.54 -7.03 14.73
N LYS A 35 14.58 -7.84 15.03
CA LYS A 35 15.50 -8.36 14.01
C LYS A 35 14.79 -9.18 12.93
N PRO A 36 13.99 -10.22 13.26
CA PRO A 36 13.25 -10.95 12.25
C PRO A 36 12.19 -10.08 11.54
N GLY A 37 11.56 -9.12 12.21
CA GLY A 37 10.61 -8.18 11.59
C GLY A 37 11.24 -7.38 10.44
N ILE A 38 12.44 -6.83 10.65
CA ILE A 38 13.20 -6.14 9.59
C ILE A 38 13.53 -7.09 8.44
N VAL A 39 13.95 -8.32 8.73
CA VAL A 39 14.28 -9.30 7.69
C VAL A 39 13.05 -9.62 6.84
N PHE A 40 11.92 -9.94 7.46
CA PHE A 40 10.67 -10.20 6.76
C PHE A 40 10.16 -8.98 5.98
N GLY A 41 10.28 -7.78 6.54
CA GLY A 41 9.97 -6.53 5.85
C GLY A 41 10.83 -6.33 4.60
N CYS A 42 12.14 -6.48 4.71
CA CYS A 42 13.07 -6.39 3.58
C CYS A 42 12.78 -7.45 2.50
N VAL A 43 12.48 -8.68 2.90
CA VAL A 43 12.10 -9.76 1.97
C VAL A 43 10.77 -9.43 1.27
N GLY A 44 9.75 -8.96 1.99
CA GLY A 44 8.48 -8.53 1.42
C GLY A 44 8.64 -7.39 0.41
N LEU A 45 9.45 -6.39 0.74
CA LEU A 45 9.78 -5.29 -0.17
C LEU A 45 10.53 -5.77 -1.42
N ALA A 46 11.53 -6.63 -1.24
CA ALA A 46 12.31 -7.20 -2.34
C ALA A 46 11.42 -8.03 -3.28
N LEU A 47 10.55 -8.89 -2.73
CA LEU A 47 9.58 -9.67 -3.51
C LEU A 47 8.60 -8.77 -4.27
N GLY A 48 8.14 -7.67 -3.66
CA GLY A 48 7.29 -6.68 -4.32
C GLY A 48 7.99 -6.02 -5.52
N LEU A 49 9.25 -5.60 -5.33
CA LEU A 49 10.08 -5.03 -6.40
C LEU A 49 10.34 -6.04 -7.53
N ILE A 50 10.71 -7.28 -7.21
CA ILE A 50 10.93 -8.35 -8.19
C ILE A 50 9.64 -8.60 -8.97
N THR A 51 8.50 -8.68 -8.28
CA THR A 51 7.18 -8.88 -8.91
C THR A 51 6.87 -7.75 -9.90
N LEU A 52 7.13 -6.49 -9.52
CA LEU A 52 6.94 -5.34 -10.41
C LEU A 52 7.86 -5.40 -11.65
N ILE A 53 9.12 -5.79 -11.48
CA ILE A 53 10.08 -5.91 -12.59
C ILE A 53 9.68 -7.04 -13.54
N VAL A 54 9.35 -8.22 -12.99
CA VAL A 54 8.92 -9.40 -13.77
C VAL A 54 7.64 -9.07 -14.54
N TRP A 55 6.65 -8.49 -13.87
CA TRP A 55 5.40 -8.09 -14.53
C TRP A 55 5.64 -7.09 -15.67
N ARG A 56 6.49 -6.07 -15.45
CA ARG A 56 6.87 -5.10 -16.49
C ARG A 56 7.57 -5.75 -17.68
N LYS A 57 8.49 -6.69 -17.44
CA LYS A 57 9.17 -7.47 -18.47
C LYS A 57 8.17 -8.31 -19.29
N MET A 58 7.25 -9.00 -18.61
CA MET A 58 6.23 -9.86 -19.23
C MET A 58 5.22 -9.07 -20.09
N GLU A 59 4.94 -7.82 -19.74
CA GLU A 59 4.02 -6.97 -20.52
C GLU A 59 4.71 -6.09 -21.56
N HIS A 60 6.05 -6.21 -21.74
CA HIS A 60 6.87 -5.38 -22.64
C HIS A 60 6.57 -3.88 -22.52
N LYS A 61 6.17 -3.41 -21.32
CA LYS A 61 5.83 -2.00 -21.12
C LYS A 61 7.11 -1.16 -21.02
N ALA A 62 7.03 0.07 -21.52
CA ALA A 62 8.09 1.07 -21.39
C ALA A 62 8.53 1.25 -19.90
N PRO A 63 9.79 1.67 -19.65
CA PRO A 63 10.33 1.92 -18.30
C PRO A 63 9.44 2.86 -17.47
N ILE A 64 9.60 2.88 -16.13
CA ILE A 64 8.81 3.76 -15.26
C ILE A 64 9.08 5.19 -15.76
N ARG A 65 8.15 5.80 -16.51
CA ARG A 65 8.20 7.23 -16.74
C ARG A 65 7.70 7.85 -15.45
N ILE A 66 8.66 8.28 -14.62
CA ILE A 66 8.39 9.08 -13.44
C ILE A 66 7.76 10.38 -13.94
N SER A 67 6.43 10.41 -13.96
CA SER A 67 5.65 11.59 -14.30
C SER A 67 5.11 12.19 -13.00
N GLY A 68 4.93 13.51 -12.95
CA GLY A 68 4.30 14.18 -11.80
C GLY A 68 2.97 13.55 -11.41
N LYS A 69 2.19 13.05 -12.39
CA LYS A 69 0.94 12.30 -12.13
C LYS A 69 1.17 10.99 -11.37
N LEU A 70 2.22 10.23 -11.68
CA LEU A 70 2.53 8.98 -10.99
C LEU A 70 2.93 9.25 -9.54
N VAL A 71 3.84 10.20 -9.32
CA VAL A 71 4.29 10.58 -7.98
C VAL A 71 3.11 11.08 -7.16
N LEU A 72 2.27 11.96 -7.73
CA LEU A 72 1.08 12.47 -7.05
C LEU A 72 0.11 11.33 -6.69
N THR A 73 -0.12 10.38 -7.60
CA THR A 73 -0.98 9.22 -7.33
C THR A 73 -0.45 8.39 -6.16
N VAL A 74 0.86 8.13 -6.13
CA VAL A 74 1.49 7.35 -5.05
C VAL A 74 1.38 8.10 -3.72
N VAL A 75 1.67 9.41 -3.70
CA VAL A 75 1.58 10.23 -2.49
C VAL A 75 0.15 10.27 -1.95
N ILE A 76 -0.85 10.55 -2.79
CA ILE A 76 -2.26 10.57 -2.38
C ILE A 76 -2.68 9.20 -1.84
N GLY A 77 -2.23 8.11 -2.49
CA GLY A 77 -2.53 6.75 -2.05
C GLY A 77 -1.96 6.44 -0.67
N VAL A 78 -0.70 6.82 -0.43
CA VAL A 78 -0.04 6.67 0.88
C VAL A 78 -0.75 7.49 1.96
N VAL A 79 -1.05 8.77 1.67
CA VAL A 79 -1.75 9.66 2.61
C VAL A 79 -3.14 9.12 2.95
N GLY A 80 -3.92 8.68 1.96
CA GLY A 80 -5.25 8.13 2.16
C GLY A 80 -5.23 6.83 2.99
N ALA A 81 -4.30 5.92 2.68
CA ALA A 81 -4.16 4.66 3.42
C ALA A 81 -3.72 4.89 4.88
N LEU A 82 -2.79 5.82 5.12
CA LEU A 82 -2.37 6.19 6.47
C LEU A 82 -3.49 6.87 7.25
N ALA A 83 -4.22 7.82 6.65
CA ALA A 83 -5.36 8.48 7.29
C ALA A 83 -6.44 7.46 7.69
N LEU A 84 -6.75 6.51 6.81
CA LEU A 84 -7.70 5.43 7.10
C LEU A 84 -7.21 4.53 8.24
N GLY A 85 -5.93 4.12 8.22
CA GLY A 85 -5.31 3.34 9.30
C GLY A 85 -5.35 4.06 10.66
N VAL A 86 -4.99 5.34 10.68
CA VAL A 86 -5.02 6.18 11.89
C VAL A 86 -6.44 6.33 12.43
N GLY A 87 -7.44 6.51 11.55
CA GLY A 87 -8.85 6.57 11.95
C GLY A 87 -9.34 5.29 12.65
N MET A 88 -8.92 4.12 12.15
CA MET A 88 -9.19 2.84 12.80
C MET A 88 -8.52 2.74 14.18
N CYS A 89 -7.23 3.12 14.29
CA CYS A 89 -6.50 3.13 15.55
C CYS A 89 -7.13 4.07 16.59
N PHE A 90 -7.56 5.28 16.19
CA PHE A 90 -8.20 6.25 17.09
C PHE A 90 -9.52 5.75 17.67
N SER A 91 -10.28 4.98 16.89
CA SER A 91 -11.55 4.39 17.33
C SER A 91 -11.32 3.25 18.32
N MET A 92 -10.31 2.40 18.08
CA MET A 92 -10.11 1.16 18.83
C MET A 92 -9.20 1.31 20.05
N VAL A 93 -8.18 2.16 19.98
CA VAL A 93 -7.17 2.32 21.04
C VAL A 93 -7.47 3.52 21.95
N TRP A 94 -7.92 4.64 21.37
CA TRP A 94 -8.13 5.90 22.10
C TRP A 94 -9.60 6.16 22.49
N GLY A 95 -10.54 5.31 22.09
CA GLY A 95 -11.97 5.44 22.43
C GLY A 95 -12.67 6.68 21.85
N LYS A 96 -11.99 7.45 20.98
CA LYS A 96 -12.51 8.67 20.36
C LYS A 96 -13.23 8.34 19.05
N MET A 97 -14.32 7.57 19.14
CA MET A 97 -15.05 7.06 17.97
C MET A 97 -15.43 8.16 16.96
N VAL A 98 -15.93 9.31 17.42
CA VAL A 98 -16.35 10.41 16.53
C VAL A 98 -15.19 10.95 15.70
N MET A 99 -14.03 11.20 16.32
CA MET A 99 -12.84 11.68 15.60
C MET A 99 -12.25 10.59 14.71
N GLY A 100 -12.25 9.34 15.15
CA GLY A 100 -11.78 8.20 14.36
C GLY A 100 -12.60 7.99 13.08
N ILE A 101 -13.94 8.08 13.18
CA ILE A 101 -14.84 8.00 12.03
C ILE A 101 -14.63 9.19 11.09
N ALA A 102 -14.49 10.41 11.62
CA ALA A 102 -14.24 11.59 10.80
C ALA A 102 -12.94 11.47 9.99
N ILE A 103 -11.83 11.08 10.64
CA ILE A 103 -10.53 10.88 9.98
C ILE A 103 -10.60 9.70 8.99
N GLY A 104 -11.27 8.61 9.36
CA GLY A 104 -11.48 7.46 8.50
C GLY A 104 -12.25 7.81 7.22
N LEU A 105 -13.34 8.58 7.34
CA LEU A 105 -14.12 9.09 6.23
C LEU A 105 -13.27 9.96 5.30
N VAL A 106 -12.47 10.88 5.86
CA VAL A 106 -11.53 11.69 5.08
C VAL A 106 -10.54 10.79 4.33
N GLY A 107 -10.00 9.76 4.99
CA GLY A 107 -9.14 8.76 4.35
C GLY A 107 -9.81 8.07 3.17
N ILE A 108 -11.04 7.59 3.32
CA ILE A 108 -11.83 6.98 2.25
C ILE A 108 -12.02 7.95 1.08
N VAL A 109 -12.39 9.20 1.34
CA VAL A 109 -12.58 10.22 0.29
C VAL A 109 -11.29 10.45 -0.49
N ILE A 110 -10.14 10.56 0.18
CA ILE A 110 -8.83 10.71 -0.45
C ILE A 110 -8.50 9.49 -1.33
N LEU A 111 -8.77 8.29 -0.84
CA LEU A 111 -8.61 7.04 -1.59
C LEU A 111 -9.54 6.98 -2.82
N LEU A 112 -10.78 7.45 -2.72
CA LEU A 112 -11.71 7.52 -3.86
C LEU A 112 -11.24 8.52 -4.91
N CYS A 113 -10.60 9.63 -4.50
CA CYS A 113 -9.98 10.58 -5.43
C CYS A 113 -8.83 9.98 -6.26
N LEU A 114 -8.27 8.80 -5.91
CA LEU A 114 -7.33 8.12 -6.81
C LEU A 114 -7.99 7.66 -8.12
N ILE A 115 -9.27 7.31 -8.12
CA ILE A 115 -9.98 6.82 -9.30
C ILE A 115 -9.96 7.86 -10.44
N PRO A 116 -10.41 9.11 -10.24
CA PRO A 116 -10.35 10.14 -11.28
C PRO A 116 -8.91 10.53 -11.64
N VAL A 117 -7.97 10.51 -10.68
CA VAL A 117 -6.56 10.85 -10.93
C VAL A 117 -5.87 9.79 -11.82
N THR A 118 -6.22 8.51 -11.64
CA THR A 118 -5.60 7.40 -12.40
C THR A 118 -6.27 7.12 -13.74
N LYS A 119 -7.60 7.20 -13.81
CA LYS A 119 -8.33 6.95 -15.07
C LYS A 119 -8.54 8.20 -15.93
N GLY A 120 -8.29 9.39 -15.37
CA GLY A 120 -8.72 10.65 -15.96
C GLY A 120 -10.23 10.81 -15.81
N ILE A 121 -10.69 12.04 -15.59
CA ILE A 121 -12.11 12.36 -15.72
C ILE A 121 -12.44 12.19 -17.21
N LYS A 122 -13.14 11.10 -17.55
CA LYS A 122 -13.81 10.96 -18.83
C LYS A 122 -15.12 11.73 -18.69
N ASP A 123 -15.19 12.87 -19.35
CA ASP A 123 -16.46 13.47 -19.76
C ASP A 123 -17.22 12.50 -20.68
#